data_AF-A0A961BXW2-F1
#
_entry.id   AF-A0A961BXW2-F1
#
_cell.length_a   1.000
_cell.length_b   1.000
_cell.length_c   1.000
_cell.angle_alpha   90.00
_cell.angle_beta   90.00
_cell.angle_gamma   90.00
#
_symmetry.space_group_name_H-M   'P 1'
#
loop_
_entity.id
_entity.type
_entity.pdbx_description
1 polymer ?
#
loop_
_entity_poly.entity_id
_entity_poly.type
_entity_poly.pdbx_seq_one_letter_code
_entity_poly.pdbx_strand_id
1 'polypeptide(L)'
;LGIRNGLYGLELSRELGFHGWRRVAAAHLTIDESTAVAMAQSGRADARRGFWLTGLAVFVFWNLMTLAGALVGNTLGDPRTWGLDAAAAGAFCALLWPRLRRREAQATAVIAVVLTLVAMPHTPAGVPVLVAALAAAVVAGWPGARRTAAAPSSPEPPPAGNAATAEEDAR
;
A
#
# COMPACT_ATOMS: atom_id res chain seq x y z
N LEU A 1 -4.00 -14.24 -0.36
CA LEU A 1 -4.07 -12.82 0.07
C LEU A 1 -4.56 -12.65 1.52
N GLY A 2 -5.67 -13.29 1.94
CA GLY A 2 -6.25 -13.10 3.29
C GLY A 2 -5.41 -13.55 4.49
N ILE A 3 -4.64 -14.65 4.40
CA ILE A 3 -3.88 -15.17 5.56
C ILE A 3 -2.74 -14.22 5.96
N ARG A 4 -2.00 -13.68 4.98
CA ARG A 4 -0.89 -12.75 5.25
C ARG A 4 -1.40 -11.47 5.90
N ASN A 5 -2.49 -10.91 5.39
CA ASN A 5 -3.11 -9.71 5.97
C ASN A 5 -3.71 -9.98 7.35
N GLY A 6 -4.29 -11.17 7.58
CA GLY A 6 -4.76 -11.59 8.90
C GLY A 6 -3.63 -11.71 9.93
N LEU A 7 -2.44 -12.20 9.54
CA LEU A 7 -1.27 -12.26 10.42
C LEU A 7 -0.75 -10.86 10.77
N TYR A 8 -0.65 -9.95 9.79
CA TYR A 8 -0.31 -8.55 10.07
C TYR A 8 -1.34 -7.87 10.97
N GLY A 9 -2.63 -8.13 10.76
CA GLY A 9 -3.71 -7.62 11.61
C GLY A 9 -3.67 -8.20 13.03
N LEU A 10 -3.22 -9.45 13.20
CA LEU A 10 -3.02 -10.05 14.51
C LEU A 10 -1.82 -9.45 15.26
N GLU A 11 -0.79 -9.01 14.57
CA GLU A 11 0.35 -8.27 15.13
C GLU A 11 -0.09 -6.86 15.55
N LEU A 12 -0.71 -6.09 14.64
CA LEU A 12 -1.18 -4.73 14.89
C LEU A 12 -2.26 -4.66 15.98
N SER A 13 -3.14 -5.66 16.04
CA SER A 13 -4.17 -5.73 17.09
C SER A 13 -3.60 -5.98 18.48
N ARG A 14 -2.41 -6.59 18.60
CA ARG A 14 -1.69 -6.72 19.89
C ARG A 14 -1.10 -5.37 20.31
N GLU A 15 -0.54 -4.61 19.37
CA GLU A 15 0.01 -3.27 19.63
C GLU A 15 -1.07 -2.26 20.06
N LEU A 16 -2.29 -2.40 19.50
CA LEU A 16 -3.48 -1.62 19.89
C LEU A 16 -4.17 -2.12 21.17
N GLY A 17 -3.73 -3.26 21.72
CA GLY A 17 -4.24 -3.83 22.98
C GLY A 17 -5.65 -4.41 22.89
N PHE A 18 -6.05 -4.96 21.74
CA PHE A 18 -7.34 -5.65 21.60
C PHE A 18 -7.28 -7.08 22.14
N HIS A 19 -8.29 -7.48 22.91
CA HIS A 19 -8.37 -8.79 23.58
C HIS A 19 -9.55 -9.62 23.06
N GLY A 20 -9.39 -10.96 23.08
CA GLY A 20 -10.46 -11.92 22.72
C GLY A 20 -10.93 -11.82 21.27
N TRP A 21 -12.24 -11.94 21.05
CA TRP A 21 -12.85 -11.90 19.71
C TRP A 21 -12.64 -10.55 18.99
N ARG A 22 -12.49 -9.45 19.73
CA ARG A 22 -12.22 -8.11 19.17
C ARG A 22 -10.87 -8.07 18.47
N ARG A 23 -9.92 -8.92 18.86
CA ARG A 23 -8.63 -9.08 18.21
C ARG A 23 -8.77 -9.69 16.81
N VAL A 24 -9.61 -10.73 16.69
CA VAL A 24 -9.86 -11.40 15.41
C VAL A 24 -10.62 -10.47 14.45
N ALA A 25 -11.64 -9.77 14.96
CA ALA A 25 -12.38 -8.79 14.19
C ALA A 25 -11.49 -7.60 13.77
N ALA A 26 -10.62 -7.11 14.65
CA ALA A 26 -9.63 -6.08 14.30
C ALA A 26 -8.64 -6.58 13.23
N ALA A 27 -8.18 -7.83 13.32
CA ALA A 27 -7.31 -8.41 12.31
C ALA A 27 -7.98 -8.48 10.93
N HIS A 28 -9.29 -8.74 10.89
CA HIS A 28 -10.07 -8.75 9.65
C HIS A 28 -10.24 -7.34 9.05
N LEU A 29 -10.42 -6.32 9.91
CA LEU A 29 -10.59 -4.93 9.51
C LEU A 29 -9.27 -4.13 9.45
N THR A 30 -8.14 -4.83 9.49
CA THR A 30 -6.83 -4.21 9.28
C THR A 30 -6.62 -4.01 7.79
N ILE A 31 -6.81 -2.76 7.36
CA ILE A 31 -6.57 -2.26 6.00
C ILE A 31 -5.69 -1.02 6.11
N ASP A 32 -5.04 -0.62 5.02
CA ASP A 32 -4.11 0.51 5.02
C ASP A 32 -4.78 1.81 5.45
N GLU A 33 -6.06 2.03 5.14
CA GLU A 33 -6.80 3.20 5.58
C GLU A 33 -7.07 3.20 7.09
N SER A 34 -7.51 2.07 7.66
CA SER A 34 -7.80 1.97 9.09
C SER A 34 -6.52 2.05 9.91
N THR A 35 -5.42 1.50 9.41
CA THR A 35 -4.08 1.63 9.99
C THR A 35 -3.57 3.06 9.89
N ALA A 36 -3.66 3.72 8.73
CA ALA A 36 -3.21 5.09 8.55
C ALA A 36 -3.95 6.08 9.47
N VAL A 37 -5.29 5.95 9.55
CA VAL A 37 -6.09 6.80 10.44
C VAL A 37 -5.76 6.54 11.91
N ALA A 38 -5.52 5.29 12.31
CA ALA A 38 -5.13 4.95 13.68
C ALA A 38 -3.76 5.53 14.05
N MET A 39 -2.78 5.43 13.15
CA MET A 39 -1.42 5.95 13.35
C MET A 39 -1.36 7.48 13.37
N ALA A 40 -2.32 8.16 12.75
CA ALA A 40 -2.42 9.61 12.78
C ALA A 40 -2.91 10.17 14.14
N GLN A 41 -3.43 9.33 15.05
CA GLN A 41 -3.95 9.78 16.34
C GLN A 41 -2.86 9.73 17.42
N SER A 42 -2.81 10.77 18.26
CA SER A 42 -1.88 10.85 19.40
C SER A 42 -2.34 10.03 20.62
N GLY A 43 -3.64 9.83 20.79
CA GLY A 43 -4.23 9.11 21.92
C GLY A 43 -4.62 7.66 21.58
N ARG A 44 -4.29 6.70 22.45
CA ARG A 44 -4.61 5.27 22.25
C ARG A 44 -6.13 4.99 22.18
N ALA A 45 -6.96 5.81 22.82
CA ALA A 45 -8.42 5.69 22.71
C ALA A 45 -8.94 6.17 21.34
N ASP A 46 -8.41 7.29 20.85
CA ASP A 46 -8.82 7.86 19.56
C ASP A 46 -8.25 7.08 18.38
N ALA A 47 -7.03 6.54 18.50
CA ALA A 47 -6.46 5.60 17.54
C ALA A 47 -7.38 4.39 17.32
N ARG A 48 -7.92 3.81 18.41
CA ARG A 48 -8.87 2.70 18.33
C ARG A 48 -10.19 3.11 17.70
N ARG A 49 -10.72 4.28 18.04
CA ARG A 49 -11.95 4.81 17.42
C ARG A 49 -11.76 5.03 15.92
N GLY A 50 -10.67 5.68 15.53
CA GLY A 50 -10.30 5.92 14.14
C GLY A 50 -10.13 4.62 13.35
N PHE A 51 -9.47 3.62 13.94
CA PHE A 51 -9.34 2.28 13.36
C PHE A 51 -10.71 1.65 13.07
N TRP A 52 -11.59 1.56 14.08
CA TRP A 52 -12.89 0.90 13.94
C TRP A 52 -13.84 1.64 13.01
N LEU A 53 -13.90 2.98 13.10
CA LEU A 53 -14.75 3.79 12.24
C LEU A 53 -14.34 3.67 10.78
N THR A 54 -13.04 3.81 10.49
CA THR A 54 -12.52 3.74 9.12
C THR A 54 -12.68 2.34 8.55
N GLY A 55 -12.27 1.30 9.30
CA GLY A 55 -12.38 -0.08 8.86
C GLY A 55 -13.83 -0.49 8.58
N LEU A 56 -14.76 -0.14 9.50
CA LEU A 56 -16.16 -0.47 9.33
C LEU A 56 -16.81 0.32 8.18
N ALA A 57 -16.50 1.61 8.04
CA ALA A 57 -17.02 2.43 6.94
C ALA A 57 -16.59 1.88 5.58
N VAL A 58 -15.30 1.55 5.41
CA VAL A 58 -14.79 0.94 4.18
C VAL A 58 -15.46 -0.42 3.95
N PHE A 59 -15.57 -1.27 4.97
CA PHE A 59 -16.23 -2.57 4.84
C PHE A 59 -17.68 -2.45 4.38
N VAL A 60 -18.46 -1.58 5.02
CA VAL A 60 -19.87 -1.37 4.67
C VAL A 60 -19.99 -0.79 3.26
N PHE A 61 -19.26 0.28 2.94
CA PHE A 61 -19.33 0.91 1.63
C PHE A 61 -18.87 -0.03 0.51
N TRP A 62 -17.84 -0.85 0.78
CA TRP A 62 -17.37 -1.88 -0.14
C TRP A 62 -18.47 -2.90 -0.47
N ASN A 63 -19.14 -3.45 0.55
CA ASN A 63 -20.22 -4.42 0.35
C ASN A 63 -21.42 -3.79 -0.36
N LEU A 64 -21.79 -2.55 0.01
CA LEU A 64 -22.87 -1.82 -0.64
C LEU A 64 -22.58 -1.54 -2.11
N MET A 65 -21.37 -1.06 -2.44
CA MET A 65 -20.98 -0.80 -3.82
C MET A 65 -20.89 -2.10 -4.63
N THR A 66 -20.42 -3.20 -4.02
CA THR A 66 -20.39 -4.52 -4.66
C THR A 66 -21.81 -5.01 -4.96
N LEU A 67 -22.72 -4.90 -4.00
CA LEU A 67 -24.12 -5.26 -4.17
C LEU A 67 -24.79 -4.41 -5.25
N ALA A 68 -24.58 -3.08 -5.20
CA ALA A 68 -25.08 -2.17 -6.22
C ALA A 68 -24.53 -2.52 -7.60
N GLY A 69 -23.23 -2.79 -7.71
CA GLY A 69 -22.58 -3.23 -8.94
C GLY A 69 -23.13 -4.56 -9.46
N ALA A 70 -23.42 -5.52 -8.59
CA ALA A 70 -24.02 -6.80 -8.97
C ALA A 70 -25.47 -6.64 -9.47
N LEU A 71 -26.27 -5.82 -8.79
CA LEU A 71 -27.65 -5.51 -9.17
C LEU A 71 -27.70 -4.78 -10.52
N VAL A 72 -26.91 -3.72 -10.67
CA VAL A 72 -26.81 -2.91 -11.88
C VAL A 72 -26.22 -3.74 -13.03
N GLY A 73 -25.17 -4.51 -12.78
CA GLY A 73 -24.54 -5.38 -13.76
C GLY A 73 -25.47 -6.47 -14.29
N ASN A 74 -26.33 -7.04 -13.44
CA ASN A 74 -27.35 -8.01 -13.87
C ASN A 74 -28.41 -7.39 -14.81
N THR A 75 -28.61 -6.08 -14.75
CA THR A 75 -29.58 -5.36 -15.61
C THR A 75 -28.96 -4.78 -16.90
N LEU A 76 -27.63 -4.63 -16.96
CA LEU A 76 -26.94 -3.84 -18.00
C LEU A 76 -26.63 -4.61 -19.31
N GLY A 77 -27.01 -5.88 -19.44
CA GLY A 77 -26.71 -6.66 -20.65
C GLY A 77 -25.21 -6.94 -20.79
N ASP A 78 -24.64 -6.91 -22.01
CA ASP A 78 -23.21 -7.18 -22.24
C ASP A 78 -22.32 -6.02 -21.75
N PRO A 79 -21.49 -6.22 -20.70
CA PRO A 79 -20.63 -5.17 -20.14
C PRO A 79 -19.63 -4.57 -21.13
N ARG A 80 -19.27 -5.31 -22.19
CA ARG A 80 -18.35 -4.84 -23.24
C ARG A 80 -18.88 -3.65 -24.01
N THR A 81 -20.21 -3.53 -24.12
CA THR A 81 -20.85 -2.41 -24.83
C THR A 81 -20.63 -1.06 -24.12
N TRP A 82 -20.39 -1.10 -22.82
CA TRP A 82 -20.16 0.08 -21.97
C TRP A 82 -18.67 0.30 -21.64
N GLY A 83 -17.76 -0.52 -22.19
CA GLY A 83 -16.32 -0.45 -21.90
C GLY A 83 -15.96 -0.79 -20.45
N LEU A 84 -16.86 -1.49 -19.73
CA LEU A 84 -16.64 -1.89 -18.34
C LEU A 84 -15.51 -2.92 -18.20
N ASP A 85 -15.20 -3.64 -19.27
CA ASP A 85 -14.06 -4.56 -19.37
C ASP A 85 -12.71 -3.81 -19.37
N ALA A 86 -12.68 -2.58 -19.90
CA ALA A 86 -11.50 -1.71 -19.85
C ALA A 86 -11.41 -0.89 -18.55
N ALA A 87 -12.51 -0.73 -17.80
CA ALA A 87 -12.55 0.12 -16.60
C ALA A 87 -11.53 -0.31 -15.53
N ALA A 88 -11.38 -1.61 -15.29
CA ALA A 88 -10.39 -2.14 -14.34
C ALA A 88 -8.95 -1.83 -14.77
N ALA A 89 -8.64 -2.00 -16.06
CA ALA A 89 -7.33 -1.65 -16.61
C ALA A 89 -7.07 -0.14 -16.52
N GLY A 90 -8.07 0.68 -16.84
CA GLY A 90 -8.01 2.14 -16.73
C GLY A 90 -7.75 2.61 -15.30
N ALA A 91 -8.44 2.05 -14.31
CA ALA A 91 -8.21 2.36 -12.90
C ALA A 91 -6.78 2.02 -12.47
N PHE A 92 -6.25 0.87 -12.89
CA PHE A 92 -4.84 0.51 -12.65
C PHE A 92 -3.87 1.50 -13.30
N CYS A 93 -4.10 1.88 -14.56
CA CYS A 93 -3.28 2.88 -15.24
C CYS A 93 -3.30 4.23 -14.51
N ALA A 94 -4.46 4.67 -14.03
CA ALA A 94 -4.60 5.91 -13.27
C ALA A 94 -3.80 5.87 -11.95
N LEU A 95 -3.83 4.75 -11.22
CA LEU A 95 -3.03 4.56 -10.01
C LEU A 95 -1.53 4.43 -10.29
N LEU A 96 -1.17 3.93 -11.48
CA LEU A 96 0.22 3.76 -11.89
C LEU A 96 0.84 5.07 -12.39
N TRP A 97 0.03 5.98 -12.92
CA TRP A 97 0.48 7.22 -13.56
C TRP A 97 1.46 8.06 -12.71
N PRO A 98 1.18 8.35 -11.41
CA PRO A 98 2.12 9.12 -10.58
C PRO A 98 3.46 8.39 -10.37
N ARG A 99 3.46 7.06 -10.41
CA ARG A 99 4.67 6.23 -10.24
C ARG A 99 5.53 6.18 -11.50
N LEU A 100 4.98 6.49 -12.68
CA LEU A 100 5.68 6.49 -13.98
C LEU A 100 6.31 7.84 -14.35
N ARG A 101 6.43 8.79 -13.43
CA ARG A 101 7.00 10.11 -13.74
C ARG A 101 8.51 10.11 -13.97
N ARG A 102 9.23 9.08 -13.52
CA ARG A 102 10.69 8.95 -13.68
C ARG A 102 11.03 8.23 -14.99
N ARG A 103 12.04 8.71 -15.72
CA ARG A 103 12.51 8.09 -16.98
C ARG A 103 12.88 6.62 -16.84
N GLU A 104 13.51 6.25 -15.73
CA GLU A 104 13.83 4.85 -15.41
C GLU A 104 12.57 3.98 -15.28
N ALA A 105 11.54 4.48 -14.58
CA ALA A 105 10.27 3.79 -14.43
C ALA A 105 9.54 3.64 -15.77
N GLN A 106 9.61 4.66 -16.64
CA GLN A 106 9.07 4.61 -18.00
C GLN A 106 9.79 3.58 -18.86
N ALA A 107 11.12 3.53 -18.82
CA ALA A 107 11.91 2.54 -19.57
C ALA A 107 11.56 1.12 -19.14
N THR A 108 11.48 0.86 -17.83
CA THR A 108 11.06 -0.45 -17.30
C THR A 108 9.64 -0.80 -17.71
N ALA A 109 8.71 0.17 -17.70
CA ALA A 109 7.34 -0.04 -18.13
C ALA A 109 7.26 -0.40 -19.63
N VAL A 110 8.02 0.29 -20.49
CA VAL A 110 8.07 -0.02 -21.93
C VAL A 110 8.61 -1.43 -22.16
N ILE A 111 9.71 -1.80 -21.47
CA ILE A 111 10.28 -3.16 -21.56
C ILE A 111 9.25 -4.21 -21.13
N ALA A 112 8.56 -3.97 -20.00
CA ALA A 112 7.53 -4.86 -19.50
C ALA A 112 6.37 -5.02 -20.50
N VAL A 113 5.93 -3.94 -21.14
CA VAL A 113 4.88 -3.96 -22.18
C VAL A 113 5.32 -4.78 -23.38
N VAL A 114 6.52 -4.53 -23.90
CA VAL A 114 7.06 -5.27 -25.06
C VAL A 114 7.17 -6.76 -24.75
N LEU A 115 7.75 -7.12 -23.61
CA LEU A 115 7.86 -8.52 -23.20
C LEU A 115 6.50 -9.19 -23.04
N THR A 116 5.53 -8.49 -22.45
CA THR A 116 4.15 -9.01 -22.29
C THR A 116 3.51 -9.28 -23.65
N LEU A 117 3.60 -8.32 -24.59
CA LEU A 117 3.00 -8.45 -25.92
C LEU A 117 3.63 -9.59 -26.73
N VAL A 118 4.95 -9.76 -26.64
CA VAL A 118 5.67 -10.85 -27.31
C VAL A 118 5.33 -12.20 -26.67
N ALA A 119 5.19 -12.28 -25.34
CA ALA A 119 4.88 -13.53 -24.65
C ALA A 119 3.41 -13.97 -24.79
N MET A 120 2.49 -13.02 -25.00
CA MET A 120 1.04 -13.26 -25.08
C MET A 120 0.64 -14.38 -26.08
N PRO A 121 1.09 -14.41 -27.34
CA PRO A 121 0.70 -15.46 -28.28
C PRO A 121 1.29 -16.84 -27.96
N HIS A 122 2.32 -16.91 -27.10
CA HIS A 122 3.10 -18.12 -26.86
C HIS A 122 2.81 -18.79 -25.51
N THR A 123 2.01 -18.17 -24.65
CA THR A 123 1.84 -18.64 -23.27
C THR A 123 0.38 -18.54 -22.78
N PRO A 124 -0.03 -19.41 -21.84
CA PRO A 124 -1.35 -19.31 -21.21
C PRO A 124 -1.57 -17.98 -20.49
N ALA A 125 -2.84 -17.62 -20.31
CA ALA A 125 -3.22 -16.42 -19.58
C ALA A 125 -2.55 -16.36 -18.18
N GLY A 126 -1.94 -15.21 -17.86
CA GLY A 126 -1.23 -14.96 -16.61
C GLY A 126 0.30 -15.13 -16.68
N VAL A 127 0.82 -16.01 -17.55
CA VAL A 127 2.27 -16.22 -17.71
C VAL A 127 3.01 -14.99 -18.25
N PRO A 128 2.50 -14.24 -19.26
CA PRO A 128 3.16 -13.02 -19.75
C PRO A 128 3.43 -12.00 -18.64
N VAL A 129 2.49 -11.89 -17.68
CA VAL A 129 2.59 -10.94 -16.56
C VAL A 129 3.73 -11.32 -15.62
N LEU A 130 3.92 -12.62 -15.36
CA LEU A 130 5.03 -13.11 -14.53
C LEU A 130 6.39 -12.87 -15.20
N VAL A 131 6.48 -13.08 -16.52
CA VAL A 131 7.70 -12.80 -17.31
C VAL A 131 8.06 -11.32 -17.23
N ALA A 132 7.08 -10.43 -17.41
CA ALA A 132 7.28 -9.00 -17.31
C ALA A 132 7.69 -8.56 -15.89
N ALA A 133 7.07 -9.14 -14.85
CA ALA A 133 7.42 -8.86 -13.46
C ALA A 133 8.86 -9.29 -13.12
N LEU A 134 9.29 -10.46 -13.60
CA LEU A 134 10.66 -10.94 -13.45
C LEU A 134 11.67 -10.02 -14.15
N ALA A 135 11.38 -9.63 -15.39
CA ALA A 135 12.24 -8.71 -16.13
C ALA A 135 12.35 -7.34 -15.43
N ALA A 136 11.22 -6.81 -14.94
CA ALA A 136 11.22 -5.56 -14.17
C ALA A 136 12.03 -5.68 -12.87
N ALA A 137 11.95 -6.81 -12.17
CA ALA A 137 12.73 -7.07 -10.96
C ALA A 137 14.24 -7.14 -11.24
N VAL A 138 14.64 -7.78 -12.35
CA VAL A 138 16.05 -7.83 -12.79
C VAL A 138 16.57 -6.43 -13.13
N VAL A 139 15.78 -5.63 -13.86
CA VAL A 139 16.14 -4.25 -14.21
C VAL A 139 16.24 -3.36 -12.96
N ALA A 140 15.30 -3.49 -12.01
CA ALA A 140 15.33 -2.74 -10.75
C ALA A 140 16.44 -3.20 -9.79
N GLY A 141 16.82 -4.48 -9.85
CA GLY A 141 17.91 -5.07 -9.06
C GLY A 141 19.31 -4.70 -9.56
N TRP A 142 19.44 -4.19 -10.78
CA TRP A 142 20.72 -3.86 -11.39
C TRP A 142 21.42 -2.70 -10.63
N PRO A 143 22.68 -2.87 -10.17
CA PRO A 143 23.39 -1.90 -9.31
C PRO A 143 23.52 -0.46 -9.87
N GLY A 144 23.26 -0.26 -11.16
CA GLY A 144 23.28 1.05 -11.81
C GLY A 144 22.14 2.00 -11.41
N ALA A 145 21.02 1.48 -10.90
CA ALA A 145 19.80 2.27 -10.60
C ALA A 145 19.78 2.93 -9.20
N ARG A 146 20.79 2.69 -8.36
CA ARG A 146 20.82 3.13 -6.94
C ARG A 146 21.72 4.35 -6.67
N ARG A 147 21.99 5.20 -7.67
CA ARG A 147 23.02 6.26 -7.53
C ARG A 147 22.52 7.67 -7.19
N THR A 148 21.28 7.86 -6.75
CA THR A 148 20.75 9.22 -6.45
C THR A 148 19.99 9.35 -5.13
N ALA A 149 20.42 8.62 -4.10
CA ALA A 149 20.12 8.98 -2.72
C ALA A 149 21.45 9.18 -1.98
N ALA A 150 22.12 10.29 -2.28
CA ALA A 150 23.16 10.80 -1.39
C ALA A 150 22.52 11.02 -0.02
N ALA A 151 23.06 10.34 1.00
CA ALA A 151 22.63 10.46 2.38
C ALA A 151 22.73 11.95 2.81
N PRO A 152 21.69 12.53 3.46
CA PRO A 152 21.92 13.75 4.22
C PRO A 152 22.92 13.41 5.32
N SER A 153 24.09 14.06 5.29
CA SER A 153 25.08 14.04 6.35
C SER A 153 24.39 14.32 7.68
N SER A 154 24.44 13.37 8.61
CA SER A 154 24.00 13.57 9.99
C SER A 154 24.71 14.81 10.56
N PRO A 155 24.00 15.71 11.26
CA PRO A 155 24.66 16.80 11.98
C PRO A 155 25.60 16.21 13.03
N GLU A 156 26.83 16.68 13.03
CA GLU A 156 27.84 16.40 14.05
C GLU A 156 27.28 16.73 15.44
N PRO A 157 27.30 15.80 16.42
CA PRO A 157 26.84 16.10 17.76
C PRO A 157 27.75 17.16 18.40
N PRO A 158 27.18 18.17 19.09
CA PRO A 158 27.98 19.22 19.71
C PRO A 158 28.93 18.64 20.75
N PRO A 159 30.14 19.23 20.92
CA PRO A 159 31.13 18.72 21.84
C PRO A 159 30.59 18.73 23.27
N ALA A 160 30.85 17.64 24.00
CA ALA A 160 30.47 17.49 25.40
C ALA A 160 31.17 18.56 26.26
N GLY A 161 30.47 19.65 26.51
CA GLY A 161 30.86 20.71 27.44
C GLY A 161 30.66 20.25 28.88
N ASN A 162 31.77 20.22 29.60
CA ASN A 162 31.90 19.80 30.99
C ASN A 162 31.29 20.83 31.97
N ALA A 163 31.06 20.37 33.21
CA ALA A 163 30.87 21.13 34.46
C ALA A 163 29.45 21.70 34.75
N ALA A 164 28.74 21.23 35.78
CA ALA A 164 29.09 21.41 37.20
C ALA A 164 29.09 22.88 37.68
N THR A 165 28.16 23.72 37.20
CA THR A 165 28.00 25.12 37.66
C THR A 165 26.55 25.55 37.94
N ALA A 166 25.60 24.62 38.05
CA ALA A 166 24.19 24.97 38.35
C ALA A 166 23.78 24.79 39.82
N GLU A 167 24.72 24.49 40.72
CA GLU A 167 24.44 24.24 42.15
C GLU A 167 24.78 25.43 43.07
N GLU A 168 25.25 26.56 42.53
CA GLU A 168 25.74 27.71 43.32
C GLU A 168 24.84 28.96 43.30
N ASP A 169 23.72 28.96 42.57
CA ASP A 169 22.86 30.15 42.42
C ASP A 169 21.47 30.03 43.11
N ALA A 170 21.34 29.11 44.07
CA ALA A 170 20.11 28.87 44.82
C ALA A 170 20.30 28.97 46.35
N ARG A 171 21.14 29.91 46.81
CA ARG A 171 21.23 30.31 48.22
C ARG A 171 20.99 31.80 48.39
#